data_AF-A0A2D4KYC5-F1
#
_entry.id   AF-A0A2D4KYC5-F1
#
_cell.length_a   1.000
_cell.length_b   1.000
_cell.length_c   1.000
_cell.angle_alpha   90.00
_cell.angle_beta   90.00
_cell.angle_gamma   90.00
#
_symmetry.space_group_name_H-M   'P 1'
#
loop_
_entity.id
_entity.type
_entity.pdbx_description
1 polymer ?
#
loop_
_entity_poly.entity_id
_entity_poly.type
_entity_poly.pdbx_seq_one_letter_code
_entity_poly.pdbx_strand_id
1 'polypeptide(L)'
;NYGNKFDNTCKPLASTTQYSRAIFDGNYYYYLPWANTKPVVTLTSYWEDISHRLDPLNLILAMIVKLQANLTALKSGIQAKMAENQLAQIRLKLIDELIVDLSKELPRLEGKQNVTVLDTQSLKLRVKSL
;
A
#
# COMPACT_ATOMS: atom_id res chain seq x y z
N ASN A 1 -17.07 22.53 3.61
CA ASN A 1 -16.35 21.27 3.89
C ASN A 1 -15.95 21.21 5.35
N TYR A 2 -16.70 20.47 6.17
CA TYR A 2 -16.40 20.22 7.59
C TYR A 2 -15.15 19.33 7.74
N GLY A 3 -13.99 19.80 7.26
CA GLY A 3 -12.73 19.05 7.26
C GLY A 3 -12.64 17.89 6.25
N ASN A 4 -13.74 17.45 5.64
CA ASN A 4 -13.71 16.48 4.56
C ASN A 4 -13.64 17.18 3.19
N LYS A 5 -12.49 17.07 2.51
CA LYS A 5 -12.26 17.65 1.19
C LYS A 5 -13.02 16.97 0.03
N PHE A 6 -13.65 15.82 0.29
CA PHE A 6 -14.37 15.04 -0.71
C PHE A 6 -15.90 15.14 -0.58
N ASP A 7 -16.41 15.83 0.44
CA ASP A 7 -17.84 16.07 0.60
C ASP A 7 -18.26 17.35 -0.12
N ASN A 8 -19.04 17.21 -1.18
CA ASN A 8 -19.52 18.32 -2.02
C ASN A 8 -20.91 18.84 -1.60
N THR A 9 -21.52 18.27 -0.56
CA THR A 9 -22.87 18.67 -0.10
C THR A 9 -22.86 19.93 0.77
N CYS A 10 -21.69 20.35 1.26
CA CYS A 10 -21.54 21.46 2.18
C CYS A 10 -20.82 22.66 1.54
N LYS A 11 -21.32 23.88 1.76
CA LYS A 11 -20.69 25.11 1.25
C LYS A 11 -19.22 25.24 1.72
N PRO A 12 -18.32 25.77 0.88
CA PRO A 12 -16.92 26.00 1.26
C PRO A 12 -16.87 27.04 2.39
N LEU A 13 -16.28 26.66 3.52
CA LEU A 13 -15.98 27.58 4.62
C LEU A 13 -14.45 27.58 4.77
N ALA A 14 -13.82 28.74 4.62
CA ALA A 14 -12.37 28.89 4.62
C ALA A 14 -11.72 28.75 6.03
N SER A 15 -12.55 28.67 7.08
CA SER A 15 -12.12 28.52 8.46
C SER A 15 -13.03 27.53 9.18
N THR A 16 -12.43 26.59 9.92
CA THR A 16 -13.15 25.70 10.84
C THR A 16 -13.49 26.39 12.17
N THR A 17 -12.97 27.59 12.40
CA THR A 17 -13.34 28.43 13.55
C THR A 17 -14.66 29.12 13.21
N GLN A 18 -15.73 28.75 13.91
CA GLN A 18 -16.98 29.51 13.92
C GLN A 18 -16.68 30.97 14.31
N TYR A 19 -17.31 31.93 13.61
CA TYR A 19 -17.28 33.33 14.04
C TYR A 19 -17.97 33.44 15.41
N SER A 20 -17.22 33.82 16.45
CA SER A 20 -17.78 34.16 17.77
C SER A 20 -17.77 35.68 17.97
N ARG A 21 -18.85 36.20 18.57
CA ARG A 21 -18.92 37.60 19.02
C ARG A 21 -18.10 37.75 20.31
N ALA A 22 -17.58 38.95 20.56
CA ALA A 22 -16.90 39.25 21.83
C ALA A 22 -17.83 39.00 23.03
N ILE A 23 -17.28 38.41 24.09
CA ILE A 23 -17.99 38.13 25.36
C ILE A 23 -17.44 39.09 26.42
N PHE A 24 -18.33 39.71 27.21
CA PHE A 24 -17.97 40.67 28.26
C PHE A 24 -18.15 40.04 29.64
N ASP A 25 -17.14 40.13 30.50
CA ASP A 25 -17.13 39.53 31.84
C ASP A 25 -17.51 40.51 32.98
N GLY A 26 -17.78 41.77 32.64
CA GLY A 26 -18.01 42.85 33.59
C GLY A 26 -16.89 43.88 33.67
N ASN A 27 -15.70 43.59 33.12
CA ASN A 27 -14.59 44.55 33.03
C ASN A 27 -13.93 44.60 31.64
N TYR A 28 -13.75 43.46 30.96
CA TYR A 28 -13.06 43.39 29.67
C TYR A 28 -13.86 42.58 28.63
N TYR A 29 -13.63 42.90 27.36
CA TYR A 29 -14.17 42.13 26.23
C TYR A 29 -13.15 41.10 25.76
N TYR A 30 -13.59 39.85 25.62
CA TYR A 30 -12.77 38.74 25.15
C TYR A 30 -13.33 38.17 23.85
N TYR A 31 -12.47 38.01 22.85
CA TYR A 31 -12.76 37.13 21.72
C TYR A 31 -12.32 35.73 22.08
N LEU A 32 -13.22 34.96 22.69
CA LEU A 32 -12.99 33.53 22.92
C LEU A 32 -13.23 32.80 21.59
N PRO A 33 -12.20 32.19 20.98
CA PRO A 33 -12.36 31.53 19.68
C PRO A 33 -13.48 30.51 19.75
N TRP A 34 -13.55 29.76 20.85
CA TRP A 34 -14.50 28.71 21.12
C TRP A 34 -14.97 28.92 22.56
N ALA A 35 -16.23 29.30 22.77
CA ALA A 35 -16.79 29.49 24.11
C ALA A 35 -16.95 28.12 24.80
N ASN A 36 -18.19 27.70 25.06
CA ASN A 36 -18.54 26.36 25.55
C ASN A 36 -18.58 25.29 24.43
N THR A 37 -18.36 25.67 23.17
CA THR A 37 -18.40 24.77 22.01
C THR A 37 -17.02 24.66 21.39
N LYS A 38 -16.15 23.83 21.96
CA LYS A 38 -14.90 23.43 21.29
C LYS A 38 -15.30 22.66 20.01
N PRO A 39 -14.85 23.06 18.80
CA PRO A 39 -15.07 22.26 17.60
C PRO A 39 -14.24 20.98 17.73
N VAL A 40 -14.84 19.95 18.32
CA VAL A 40 -14.26 18.62 18.39
C VAL A 40 -14.52 17.97 17.04
N VAL A 41 -13.51 17.95 16.18
CA VAL A 41 -13.53 17.08 15.00
C VAL A 41 -13.22 15.67 15.48
N THR A 42 -14.21 14.79 15.40
CA THR A 42 -13.99 13.37 15.67
C THR A 42 -13.41 12.73 14.40
N LEU A 43 -12.12 12.42 14.43
CA LEU A 43 -11.48 11.59 13.40
C LEU A 43 -11.77 10.12 13.74
N THR A 44 -12.67 9.49 12.99
CA THR A 44 -12.89 8.05 13.08
C THR A 44 -11.83 7.34 12.25
N SER A 45 -10.85 6.71 12.91
CA SER A 45 -9.91 5.80 12.26
C SER A 45 -10.52 4.40 12.16
N TYR A 46 -10.22 3.71 11.07
CA TYR A 46 -10.51 2.30 10.89
C TYR A 46 -9.28 1.61 10.32
N TRP A 47 -9.16 0.31 10.59
CA TRP A 47 -8.13 -0.51 9.97
C TRP A 47 -8.55 -0.83 8.54
N GLU A 48 -7.69 -0.50 7.58
CA GLU A 48 -7.88 -0.84 6.17
C GLU A 48 -7.23 -2.20 5.90
N ASP A 49 -7.96 -3.13 5.29
CA ASP A 49 -7.35 -4.31 4.67
C ASP A 49 -6.57 -3.86 3.42
N ILE A 50 -5.25 -4.03 3.45
CA ILE A 50 -4.33 -3.69 2.35
C ILE A 50 -3.73 -4.93 1.69
N SER A 51 -4.28 -6.12 1.93
CA SER A 51 -3.73 -7.39 1.44
C SER A 51 -3.58 -7.40 -0.08
N HIS A 52 -4.48 -6.76 -0.83
CA HIS A 52 -4.39 -6.64 -2.30
C HIS A 52 -3.15 -5.91 -2.80
N ARG A 53 -2.53 -5.07 -1.96
CA ARG A 53 -1.25 -4.41 -2.26
C ARG A 53 -0.05 -5.28 -1.87
N LEU A 54 -0.16 -6.04 -0.78
CA LEU A 54 0.92 -6.84 -0.21
C LEU A 54 1.05 -8.22 -0.85
N ASP A 55 -0.05 -8.89 -1.18
CA ASP A 55 -0.04 -10.25 -1.74
C ASP A 55 0.78 -10.35 -3.04
N PRO A 56 0.64 -9.43 -4.03
CA PRO A 56 1.48 -9.45 -5.22
C PRO A 56 2.96 -9.21 -4.90
N LEU A 57 3.26 -8.34 -3.94
CA LEU A 57 4.62 -8.03 -3.52
C LEU A 57 5.27 -9.25 -2.85
N ASN A 58 4.55 -9.89 -1.93
CA ASN A 58 5.01 -11.08 -1.21
C ASN A 58 5.26 -12.24 -2.17
N LEU A 59 4.38 -12.43 -3.16
CA LEU A 59 4.54 -13.43 -4.20
C LEU A 59 5.86 -13.20 -4.97
N ILE A 60 6.08 -11.97 -5.46
CA ILE A 60 7.30 -11.62 -6.22
C ILE A 60 8.55 -11.77 -5.35
N LEU A 61 8.52 -11.31 -4.10
CA LEU A 61 9.65 -11.44 -3.17
C LEU A 61 10.00 -12.91 -2.92
N ALA A 62 9.01 -13.77 -2.72
CA ALA A 62 9.25 -15.21 -2.54
C ALA A 62 9.93 -15.84 -3.77
N MET A 63 9.52 -15.47 -4.99
CA MET A 63 10.19 -15.92 -6.22
C MET A 63 11.65 -15.45 -6.27
N ILE A 64 11.90 -14.18 -5.95
CA ILE A 64 13.25 -13.60 -5.96
C ILE A 64 14.15 -14.33 -4.96
N VAL A 65 13.67 -14.57 -3.74
CA VAL A 65 14.44 -15.27 -2.69
C VAL A 65 14.85 -16.67 -3.17
N LYS A 66 13.90 -17.41 -3.74
CA LYS A 66 14.14 -18.77 -4.25
C LYS A 66 15.09 -18.78 -5.45
N LEU A 67 14.91 -17.86 -6.39
CA LEU A 67 15.81 -17.69 -7.54
C LEU A 67 17.24 -17.37 -7.06
N GLN A 68 17.37 -16.45 -6.10
CA GLN A 68 18.66 -16.08 -5.53
C GLN A 68 19.35 -17.26 -4.85
N ALA A 69 18.62 -18.07 -4.09
CA ALA A 69 19.15 -19.27 -3.47
C ALA A 69 19.66 -20.28 -4.52
N ASN A 70 18.88 -20.54 -5.57
CA ASN A 70 19.26 -21.45 -6.65
C ASN A 70 20.48 -20.96 -7.43
N LEU A 71 20.54 -19.66 -7.75
CA LEU A 71 21.70 -19.06 -8.40
C LEU A 71 22.96 -19.14 -7.52
N THR A 72 22.80 -18.98 -6.20
CA THR A 72 23.91 -19.10 -5.26
C THR A 72 24.41 -20.53 -5.21
N ALA A 73 23.52 -21.52 -5.12
CA ALA A 73 23.88 -22.94 -5.18
C ALA A 73 24.61 -23.30 -6.50
N LEU A 74 24.12 -22.80 -7.64
CA LEU A 74 24.77 -23.00 -8.93
C LEU A 74 26.18 -22.39 -8.97
N LYS A 75 26.34 -21.15 -8.50
CA LYS A 75 27.64 -20.48 -8.43
C LYS A 75 28.62 -21.22 -7.52
N SER A 76 28.17 -21.66 -6.36
CA SER A 76 28.98 -22.46 -5.43
C SER A 76 29.41 -23.79 -6.06
N GLY A 77 28.51 -24.46 -6.80
CA GLY A 77 28.85 -25.71 -7.49
C GLY A 77 29.89 -25.54 -8.60
N ILE A 78 29.84 -24.41 -9.33
CA ILE A 78 30.86 -24.05 -10.32
C ILE A 78 32.21 -23.82 -9.63
N GLN A 79 32.23 -23.06 -8.53
CA GLN A 79 33.47 -22.78 -7.78
C GLN A 79 34.10 -24.06 -7.19
N ALA A 80 33.25 -24.99 -6.74
CA ALA A 80 33.68 -26.29 -6.22
C ALA A 80 34.10 -27.29 -7.32
N LYS A 81 34.02 -26.92 -8.61
CA LYS A 81 34.31 -27.79 -9.77
C LYS A 81 33.54 -29.12 -9.71
N MET A 82 32.26 -29.04 -9.35
CA MET A 82 31.37 -30.21 -9.32
C MET A 82 31.27 -30.88 -10.70
N ALA A 83 30.96 -32.18 -10.71
CA ALA A 83 30.73 -32.92 -11.94
C ALA A 83 29.61 -32.28 -12.78
N GLU A 84 29.78 -32.26 -14.11
CA GLU A 84 28.84 -31.62 -15.05
C GLU A 84 27.40 -32.11 -14.87
N ASN A 85 27.22 -33.41 -14.61
CA ASN A 85 25.90 -34.01 -14.37
C ASN A 85 25.16 -33.38 -13.18
N GLN A 86 25.87 -33.08 -12.10
CA GLN A 86 25.28 -32.45 -10.91
C GLN A 86 24.97 -30.97 -11.16
N LEU A 87 25.86 -30.28 -11.89
CA LEU A 87 25.62 -28.89 -12.28
C LEU A 87 24.40 -28.75 -13.20
N ALA A 88 24.24 -29.69 -14.13
CA ALA A 88 23.08 -29.77 -15.01
C ALA A 88 21.78 -29.99 -14.22
N GLN A 89 21.78 -30.87 -13.22
CA GLN A 89 20.63 -31.05 -12.32
C GLN A 89 20.24 -29.77 -11.59
N ILE A 90 21.21 -29.04 -11.01
CA ILE A 90 20.94 -27.78 -10.31
C ILE A 90 20.36 -26.74 -11.28
N ARG A 91 20.91 -26.66 -12.50
CA ARG A 91 20.42 -25.75 -13.54
C ARG A 91 19.00 -26.08 -13.99
N LEU A 92 18.70 -27.35 -14.23
CA LEU A 92 17.36 -27.79 -14.62
C LEU A 92 16.34 -27.49 -13.52
N LYS A 93 16.68 -27.83 -12.27
CA LYS A 93 15.83 -27.52 -11.11
C LYS A 93 15.54 -26.02 -11.01
N LEU A 94 16.56 -25.16 -11.21
CA LEU A 94 16.39 -23.72 -11.22
C LEU A 94 15.38 -23.27 -12.28
N ILE A 95 15.50 -23.79 -13.50
CA ILE A 95 14.62 -23.44 -14.62
C ILE A 95 13.19 -23.92 -14.36
N ASP A 96 13.02 -25.17 -13.93
CA ASP A 96 11.70 -25.73 -13.64
C ASP A 96 10.98 -24.95 -12.54
N GLU A 97 11.71 -24.63 -11.47
CA GLU A 97 11.17 -23.82 -10.37
C GLU A 97 10.80 -22.41 -10.82
N LEU A 98 11.62 -21.77 -11.67
CA LEU A 98 11.34 -20.45 -12.21
C LEU A 98 10.11 -20.46 -13.14
N ILE A 99 9.95 -21.48 -13.98
CA ILE A 99 8.77 -21.64 -14.84
C ILE A 99 7.51 -21.76 -13.99
N VAL A 100 7.53 -22.61 -12.96
CA VAL A 100 6.40 -22.79 -12.04
C VAL A 100 6.07 -21.48 -11.32
N ASP A 101 7.07 -20.73 -10.88
CA ASP A 101 6.89 -19.48 -10.17
C ASP A 101 6.32 -18.37 -11.09
N LEU A 102 6.82 -18.24 -12.32
CA LEU A 102 6.32 -17.27 -13.31
C LEU A 102 4.94 -17.62 -13.88
N SER A 103 4.51 -18.88 -13.77
CA SER A 103 3.18 -19.30 -14.22
C SER A 103 2.06 -18.92 -13.24
N LYS A 104 2.38 -18.39 -12.06
CA LYS A 104 1.40 -17.98 -11.05
C LYS A 104 0.79 -16.64 -11.40
N GLU A 105 -0.54 -16.58 -11.50
CA GLU A 105 -1.25 -15.31 -11.67
C GLU A 105 -1.06 -14.40 -10.45
N LEU A 106 -0.92 -13.09 -10.70
CA LEU A 106 -0.96 -12.10 -9.63
C LEU A 106 -2.39 -12.00 -9.06
N PRO A 107 -2.54 -11.77 -7.75
CA PRO A 107 -3.84 -11.57 -7.11
C PRO A 107 -4.67 -10.48 -7.80
N ARG A 108 -5.94 -10.77 -8.05
CA ARG A 108 -6.89 -9.82 -8.66
C ARG A 108 -7.38 -8.79 -7.64
N LEU A 109 -7.75 -7.62 -8.13
CA LEU A 109 -8.34 -6.54 -7.31
C LEU A 109 -9.86 -6.67 -7.13
N GLU A 110 -10.52 -7.57 -7.87
CA GLU A 110 -11.97 -7.76 -7.82
C GLU A 110 -12.42 -8.22 -6.43
N GLY A 111 -13.47 -7.59 -5.90
CA GLY A 111 -14.05 -7.92 -4.59
C GLY A 111 -13.23 -7.46 -3.37
N LYS A 112 -12.12 -6.75 -3.56
CA LYS A 112 -11.32 -6.17 -2.47
C LYS A 112 -11.90 -4.82 -2.05
N GLN A 113 -11.96 -4.59 -0.74
CA GLN A 113 -12.37 -3.29 -0.18
C GLN A 113 -11.22 -2.28 -0.32
N ASN A 114 -11.55 -0.98 -0.28
CA ASN A 114 -10.57 0.11 -0.24
C ASN A 114 -9.56 0.14 -1.42
N VAL A 115 -9.93 -0.45 -2.55
CA VAL A 115 -9.15 -0.35 -3.79
C VAL A 115 -9.22 1.08 -4.30
N THR A 116 -8.05 1.67 -4.53
CA THR A 116 -7.92 3.05 -5.01
C THR A 116 -7.76 3.11 -6.53
N VAL A 117 -7.91 4.32 -7.09
CA VAL A 117 -7.57 4.58 -8.50
C VAL A 117 -6.10 4.25 -8.77
N LEU A 118 -5.19 4.53 -7.83
CA LEU A 118 -3.77 4.22 -7.96
C LEU A 118 -3.54 2.71 -8.07
N ASP A 119 -4.17 1.92 -7.21
CA ASP A 119 -4.07 0.44 -7.24
C ASP A 119 -4.48 -0.11 -8.63
N THR A 120 -5.53 0.46 -9.21
CA THR A 120 -6.02 0.10 -10.55
C THR A 120 -5.02 0.49 -11.64
N GLN A 121 -4.44 1.68 -11.58
CA GLN A 121 -3.43 2.12 -12.56
C GLN A 121 -2.13 1.29 -12.44
N SER A 122 -1.71 0.96 -11.22
CA SER A 122 -0.57 0.07 -10.99
C SER A 122 -0.81 -1.33 -11.57
N LEU A 123 -2.01 -1.89 -11.42
CA LEU A 123 -2.36 -3.16 -12.06
C LEU A 123 -2.30 -3.06 -13.60
N LYS A 124 -2.85 -1.99 -14.20
CA LYS A 124 -2.79 -1.77 -15.65
C LYS A 124 -1.36 -1.71 -16.18
N LEU A 125 -0.46 -1.03 -15.46
CA LEU A 125 0.94 -0.95 -15.84
C LEU A 125 1.62 -2.32 -15.82
N ARG A 126 1.30 -3.18 -14.84
CA ARG A 126 1.83 -4.55 -14.77
C ARG A 126 1.34 -5.40 -15.93
N VAL A 127 0.05 -5.36 -16.23
CA VAL A 127 -0.55 -6.13 -17.33
C VAL A 127 0.00 -5.67 -18.69
N LYS A 128 0.24 -4.36 -18.87
CA LYS A 128 0.82 -3.83 -20.12
C LYS A 128 2.28 -4.23 -20.33
N SER A 129 3.01 -4.54 -19.25
CA SER A 129 4.42 -4.92 -19.32
C SER A 129 4.63 -6.41 -19.63
N LEU A 130 3.56 -7.20 -19.67
CA LEU A 130 3.53 -8.61 -20.07
C LEU A 130 3.18 -8.73 -21.55
#